data_AF-A0A2N1HZI2-F1
#
_entry.id   AF-A0A2N1HZI2-F1
#
_cell.length_a   1.000
_cell.length_b   1.000
_cell.length_c   1.000
_cell.angle_alpha   90.00
_cell.angle_beta   90.00
_cell.angle_gamma   90.00
#
_symmetry.space_group_name_H-M   'P 1'
#
loop_
_entity.id
_entity.type
_entity.pdbx_description
1 polymer ?
#
loop_
_entity_poly.entity_id
_entity_poly.type
_entity_poly.pdbx_seq_one_letter_code
_entity_poly.pdbx_strand_id
1 'polypeptide(L)'
;MNLSMVKILTLIFVSAILVSFIFISNEARKEIYYLCGNFNKGVSYLSVTRQLDTISLSRYKIQDLGINKQIVHSSNLNFHFFKCTIRFDINGKVIAAVYT
;
A
#
# COMPACT_ATOMS: atom_id res chain seq x y z
N MET A 1 -29.85 -31.97 0.97
CA MET A 1 -28.83 -31.40 1.88
C MET A 1 -29.55 -30.66 3.00
N ASN A 2 -29.36 -31.05 4.26
CA ASN A 2 -30.12 -30.47 5.38
C ASN A 2 -29.65 -29.03 5.68
N LEU A 3 -30.57 -28.19 6.16
CA LEU A 3 -30.32 -26.78 6.48
C LEU A 3 -29.10 -26.58 7.40
N SER A 4 -28.85 -27.51 8.33
CA SER A 4 -27.69 -27.49 9.22
C SER A 4 -26.35 -27.65 8.46
N MET A 5 -26.29 -28.56 7.47
CA MET A 5 -25.09 -28.78 6.65
C MET A 5 -24.74 -27.55 5.81
N VAL A 6 -25.75 -26.87 5.25
CA VAL A 6 -25.55 -25.64 4.45
C VAL A 6 -24.96 -24.53 5.31
N LYS A 7 -25.42 -24.37 6.55
CA LYS A 7 -24.89 -23.38 7.51
C LYS A 7 -23.43 -23.63 7.86
N ILE A 8 -23.05 -24.90 8.07
CA ILE A 8 -21.66 -25.26 8.38
C ILE A 8 -20.76 -24.96 7.19
N LEU A 9 -21.17 -25.36 5.98
CA LEU A 9 -20.37 -25.14 4.77
C LEU A 9 -20.18 -23.65 4.46
N THR A 10 -21.24 -22.85 4.62
CA THR A 10 -21.16 -21.40 4.45
C THR A 10 -20.24 -20.75 5.47
N LEU A 11 -20.26 -21.19 6.73
CA LEU A 11 -19.36 -20.69 7.77
C LEU A 11 -17.88 -20.98 7.44
N ILE A 12 -17.56 -22.20 6.99
CA ILE A 12 -16.20 -22.58 6.58
C ILE A 12 -15.74 -21.72 5.41
N PHE A 13 -16.59 -21.52 4.41
CA PHE A 13 -16.25 -20.73 3.22
C PHE A 13 -15.98 -19.25 3.57
N VAL A 14 -16.86 -18.65 4.38
CA VAL A 14 -16.67 -17.26 4.85
C VAL A 14 -15.41 -17.14 5.71
N SER A 15 -15.16 -18.10 6.59
CA SER A 15 -13.95 -18.13 7.41
C SER A 15 -12.68 -18.22 6.54
N ALA A 16 -12.68 -19.05 5.50
CA ALA A 16 -11.54 -19.18 4.59
C ALA A 16 -11.26 -17.85 3.86
N ILE A 17 -12.30 -17.19 3.35
CA ILE A 17 -12.17 -15.87 2.70
C ILE A 17 -11.60 -14.83 3.67
N LEU A 18 -12.11 -14.77 4.90
CA LEU A 18 -11.63 -13.82 5.91
C LEU A 18 -10.15 -14.04 6.22
N VAL A 19 -9.74 -15.28 6.42
CA VAL A 19 -8.33 -15.62 6.68
C VAL A 19 -7.46 -15.20 5.51
N SER A 20 -7.82 -15.57 4.27
CA SER A 20 -7.07 -15.17 3.07
C SER A 20 -6.98 -13.64 2.92
N PHE A 21 -8.07 -12.93 3.19
CA PHE A 21 -8.10 -11.47 3.14
C PHE A 21 -7.14 -10.84 4.16
N ILE A 22 -7.12 -11.35 5.40
CA ILE A 22 -6.21 -10.88 6.45
C ILE A 22 -4.75 -11.05 6.02
N PHE A 23 -4.40 -12.22 5.47
CA PHE A 23 -3.04 -12.48 4.98
C PHE A 23 -2.64 -11.51 3.87
N ILE A 24 -3.46 -11.37 2.83
CA ILE A 24 -3.13 -10.48 1.68
C ILE A 24 -3.10 -9.00 2.12
N SER A 25 -3.99 -8.59 3.03
CA SER A 25 -3.97 -7.24 3.62
C SER A 25 -2.67 -6.96 4.37
N ASN A 26 -2.16 -7.95 5.12
CA ASN A 26 -0.90 -7.84 5.83
C ASN A 26 0.31 -7.80 4.88
N GLU A 27 0.31 -8.56 3.80
CA GLU A 27 1.36 -8.48 2.78
C GLU A 27 1.35 -7.11 2.07
N ALA A 28 0.18 -6.54 1.80
CA ALA A 28 0.08 -5.18 1.27
C ALA A 28 0.66 -4.13 2.23
N ARG A 29 0.44 -4.29 3.54
CA ARG A 29 1.05 -3.43 4.57
C ARG A 29 2.58 -3.53 4.55
N LYS A 30 3.12 -4.76 4.48
CA LYS A 30 4.58 -4.99 4.41
C LYS A 30 5.20 -4.39 3.15
N GLU A 31 4.55 -4.53 2.00
CA GLU A 31 4.99 -3.93 0.73
C GLU A 31 5.14 -2.41 0.86
N ILE A 32 4.13 -1.74 1.45
CA ILE A 32 4.17 -0.30 1.72
C ILE A 32 5.32 0.05 2.66
N TYR A 33 5.44 -0.65 3.79
CA TYR A 33 6.46 -0.37 4.80
C TYR A 33 7.88 -0.53 4.25
N TYR A 34 8.14 -1.63 3.54
CA TYR A 34 9.44 -1.96 2.99
C TYR A 34 9.87 -0.93 1.93
N LEU A 35 9.00 -0.62 0.97
CA LEU A 35 9.31 0.36 -0.08
C LEU A 35 9.48 1.77 0.49
N CYS A 36 8.69 2.15 1.50
CA CYS A 36 8.84 3.45 2.15
C CYS A 36 10.25 3.66 2.71
N GLY A 37 10.85 2.59 3.26
CA GLY A 37 12.22 2.60 3.78
C GLY A 37 13.30 2.84 2.72
N ASN A 38 13.01 2.62 1.43
CA ASN A 38 13.97 2.87 0.35
C ASN A 38 14.08 4.36 -0.03
N PHE A 39 13.10 5.19 0.35
CA PHE A 39 12.97 6.56 -0.11
C PHE A 39 13.59 7.57 0.87
N ASN A 40 14.90 7.45 1.03
CA ASN A 40 15.69 8.36 1.84
C ASN A 40 15.84 9.74 1.19
N LYS A 41 16.24 10.74 1.99
CA LYS A 41 16.49 12.10 1.50
C LYS A 41 17.50 12.11 0.34
N GLY A 42 17.17 12.82 -0.74
CA GLY A 42 18.02 12.95 -1.93
C GLY A 42 17.80 11.91 -3.03
N VAL A 43 16.95 10.90 -2.81
CA VAL A 43 16.52 9.97 -3.86
C VAL A 43 15.76 10.74 -4.95
N SER A 44 16.00 10.44 -6.22
CA SER A 44 15.32 11.13 -7.33
C SER A 44 13.89 10.62 -7.50
N TYR A 45 13.01 11.52 -7.95
CA TYR A 45 11.63 11.20 -8.33
C TYR A 45 11.55 9.99 -9.28
N LEU A 46 12.40 9.95 -10.31
CA LEU A 46 12.46 8.84 -11.25
C LEU A 46 12.80 7.49 -10.58
N SER A 47 13.70 7.50 -9.60
CA SER A 47 14.05 6.29 -8.84
C SER A 47 12.89 5.83 -7.95
N VAL A 48 12.17 6.78 -7.35
CA VAL A 48 10.95 6.49 -6.57
C VAL A 48 9.88 5.88 -7.46
N THR A 49 9.52 6.52 -8.57
CA THR A 49 8.46 6.00 -9.45
C THR A 49 8.82 4.65 -10.03
N ARG A 50 10.07 4.44 -10.48
CA ARG A 50 10.52 3.14 -11.01
C ARG A 50 10.37 2.00 -10.00
N GLN A 51 10.60 2.25 -8.71
CA GLN A 51 10.38 1.26 -7.66
C GLN A 51 8.89 1.09 -7.33
N LEU A 52 8.13 2.18 -7.35
CA LEU A 52 6.69 2.13 -7.14
C LEU A 52 5.94 1.48 -8.32
N ASP A 53 6.52 1.46 -9.52
CA ASP A 53 5.94 0.78 -10.68
C ASP A 53 6.08 -0.76 -10.60
N THR A 54 6.84 -1.29 -9.63
CA THR A 54 6.97 -2.75 -9.38
C THR A 54 6.04 -3.28 -8.30
N ILE A 55 5.15 -2.45 -7.74
CA ILE A 55 4.22 -2.87 -6.69
C ILE A 55 3.13 -3.81 -7.22
N SER A 56 2.65 -4.69 -6.35
CA SER A 56 1.68 -5.74 -6.71
C SER A 56 0.41 -5.72 -5.85
N LEU A 57 0.52 -5.30 -4.59
CA LEU A 57 -0.58 -5.34 -3.61
C LEU A 57 -1.05 -3.94 -3.19
N SER A 58 -0.36 -2.90 -3.62
CA SER A 58 -0.60 -1.51 -3.27
C SER A 58 -0.66 -0.64 -4.52
N ARG A 59 -0.93 0.65 -4.33
CA ARG A 59 -0.98 1.67 -5.40
C ARG A 59 -0.44 2.98 -4.88
N TYR A 60 0.04 3.83 -5.79
CA TYR A 60 0.43 5.18 -5.46
C TYR A 60 -0.38 6.21 -6.24
N LYS A 61 -0.52 7.40 -5.65
CA LYS A 61 -1.11 8.58 -6.28
C LYS A 61 -0.13 9.72 -6.19
N ILE A 62 0.07 10.43 -7.29
CA ILE A 62 0.81 11.69 -7.32
C ILE A 62 -0.17 12.80 -6.98
N GLN A 63 0.21 13.68 -6.07
CA GLN A 63 -0.54 14.88 -5.73
C GLN A 63 0.37 16.08 -5.94
N ASP A 64 -0.09 17.00 -6.78
CA ASP A 64 0.61 18.25 -7.04
C ASP A 64 0.15 19.30 -6.02
N LEU A 65 1.08 19.77 -5.17
CA LEU A 65 0.82 20.78 -4.15
C LEU A 65 1.32 22.17 -4.61
N GLY A 66 1.35 22.40 -5.93
CA GLY A 66 1.87 23.61 -6.55
C GLY A 66 3.39 23.55 -6.71
N ILE A 67 4.15 24.16 -5.80
CA ILE A 67 5.62 24.22 -5.88
C ILE A 67 6.25 22.87 -5.54
N ASN A 68 5.60 22.09 -4.68
CA ASN A 68 6.10 20.80 -4.22
C ASN A 68 5.21 19.67 -4.75
N LYS A 69 5.84 18.53 -5.02
CA LYS A 69 5.14 17.29 -5.37
C LYS A 69 5.12 16.36 -4.18
N GLN A 70 4.05 15.57 -4.04
CA GLN A 70 4.04 14.44 -3.14
C GLN A 70 3.48 13.19 -3.79
N ILE A 71 3.95 12.04 -3.35
CA ILE A 71 3.40 10.74 -3.70
C ILE A 71 2.81 10.13 -2.43
N VAL A 72 1.59 9.60 -2.54
CA VAL A 72 0.93 8.83 -1.48
C VAL A 72 0.80 7.39 -1.95
N HIS A 73 1.52 6.49 -1.29
CA HIS A 73 1.56 5.05 -1.55
C HIS A 73 0.76 4.31 -0.47
N SER A 74 -0.25 3.54 -0.85
CA SER A 74 -1.21 2.89 0.07
C SER A 74 -1.92 1.71 -0.61
N SER A 75 -2.78 0.97 0.09
CA SER A 75 -3.52 -0.16 -0.51
C SER A 75 -5.00 -0.16 -0.14
N ASN A 76 -5.86 -0.55 -1.10
CA ASN A 76 -7.26 -0.81 -0.81
C ASN A 76 -7.45 -2.06 0.06
N LEU A 77 -6.50 -3.00 0.05
CA LEU A 77 -6.58 -4.24 0.82
C LEU A 77 -6.54 -3.99 2.34
N ASN A 78 -5.93 -2.88 2.75
CA ASN A 78 -5.95 -2.39 4.13
C ASN A 78 -6.79 -1.13 4.30
N PHE A 79 -7.71 -0.86 3.37
CA PHE A 79 -8.60 0.32 3.38
C PHE A 79 -7.84 1.66 3.51
N HIS A 80 -6.63 1.74 2.97
CA HIS A 80 -5.72 2.88 3.10
C HIS A 80 -5.35 3.26 4.54
N PHE A 81 -5.51 2.33 5.49
CA PHE A 81 -5.14 2.56 6.89
C PHE A 81 -3.65 2.79 7.04
N PHE A 82 -2.84 2.06 6.25
CA PHE A 82 -1.40 2.23 6.16
C PHE A 82 -1.02 2.97 4.88
N LYS A 83 -0.12 3.95 5.00
CA LYS A 83 0.35 4.74 3.86
C LYS A 83 1.77 5.22 4.06
N CYS A 84 2.49 5.35 2.95
CA CYS A 84 3.75 6.07 2.87
C CYS A 84 3.52 7.39 2.11
N THR A 85 3.84 8.51 2.73
CA THR A 85 3.80 9.83 2.09
C THR A 85 5.21 10.29 1.79
N ILE A 86 5.52 10.47 0.50
CA ILE A 86 6.84 10.83 -0.01
C ILE A 86 6.76 12.26 -0.52
N ARG A 87 7.55 13.17 0.04
CA ARG A 87 7.59 14.59 -0.34
C ARG A 87 8.84 14.90 -1.13
N PHE A 88 8.69 15.71 -2.17
CA PHE A 88 9.78 16.11 -3.06
C PHE A 88 10.04 17.61 -2.97
N ASP A 89 11.28 18.01 -3.19
CA ASP A 89 11.68 19.40 -3.41
C ASP A 89 11.45 19.83 -4.87
N ILE A 90 11.77 21.09 -5.15
CA ILE A 90 11.68 21.69 -6.50
C ILE A 90 12.58 21.01 -7.53
N ASN A 91 13.63 20.32 -7.09
CA ASN A 91 14.57 19.59 -7.95
C ASN A 91 14.15 18.13 -8.17
N GLY A 92 12.96 17.73 -7.68
CA GLY A 92 12.47 16.37 -7.77
C GLY A 92 13.26 15.39 -6.91
N LYS A 93 13.82 15.83 -5.78
CA LYS A 93 14.52 14.99 -4.81
C LYS A 93 13.66 14.78 -3.57
N VAL A 94 13.70 13.58 -3.00
CA VAL A 94 12.96 13.27 -1.77
C VAL A 94 13.49 14.12 -0.62
N ILE A 95 12.58 14.82 0.06
CA ILE A 95 12.84 15.54 1.32
C ILE A 95 12.59 14.59 2.48
N ALA A 96 11.48 13.85 2.44
CA ALA A 96 11.06 12.92 3.47
C ALA A 96 10.11 11.86 2.90
N ALA A 97 10.19 10.65 3.45
CA ALA A 97 9.21 9.59 3.28
C ALA A 97 8.74 9.17 4.68
N VAL A 98 7.42 9.22 4.92
CA VAL A 98 6.83 8.96 6.23
C VAL A 98 5.79 7.87 6.10
N TYR A 99 5.99 6.77 6.82
CA TYR A 99 5.02 5.70 6.99
C TYR A 99 4.06 6.05 8.15
N THR A 100 2.77 5.85 7.94
CA THR A 100 1.69 6.06 8.93
C THR A 100 0.70 4.92 8.84
#